data_AF-A0A954DIR3-F1
#
_entry.id   AF-A0A954DIR3-F1
#
_cell.length_a   1.000
_cell.length_b   1.000
_cell.length_c   1.000
_cell.angle_alpha   90.00
_cell.angle_beta   90.00
_cell.angle_gamma   90.00
#
_symmetry.space_group_name_H-M   'P 1'
#
loop_
_entity.id
_entity.type
_entity.pdbx_description
1 polymer ?
#
loop_
_entity_poly.entity_id
_entity_poly.type
_entity_poly.pdbx_seq_one_letter_code
_entity_poly.pdbx_strand_id
1 'polypeptide(L)'
;ELARRMNTEAAKAIRYGGLAPEVALRFVTKYPAIQLGIDDHVGSLEVGKDGDFVIWSGDPLSTTTRCEQTWIDGRRYFDLEDDARLRSMVEDERARLVSAILLDAANSQSADKDKGAGK
;
A
#
# COMPACT_ATOMS: atom_id res chain seq x y z
N GLU A 1 1.02 11.74 -7.79
CA GLU A 1 1.94 11.58 -6.63
C GLU A 1 1.33 12.08 -5.30
N LEU A 2 0.59 13.20 -5.29
CA LEU A 2 0.00 13.84 -4.10
C LEU A 2 -0.96 13.00 -3.22
N ALA A 3 -1.69 12.02 -3.78
CA ALA A 3 -2.75 11.31 -3.05
C ALA A 3 -2.26 10.32 -1.97
N ARG A 4 -0.95 9.99 -1.92
CA ARG A 4 -0.42 8.94 -1.03
C ARG A 4 -0.08 9.42 0.39
N ARG A 5 -0.22 10.72 0.67
CA ARG A 5 0.24 11.34 1.93
C ARG A 5 -0.82 12.21 2.60
N MET A 6 -2.11 11.87 2.41
CA MET A 6 -3.22 12.68 2.93
C MET A 6 -3.12 12.92 4.45
N ASN A 7 -2.69 11.93 5.23
CA ASN A 7 -2.46 12.08 6.66
C ASN A 7 -1.38 13.12 6.99
N THR A 8 -0.29 13.18 6.22
CA THR A 8 0.76 14.20 6.38
C THR A 8 0.26 15.58 5.97
N GLU A 9 -0.57 15.67 4.92
CA GLU A 9 -1.19 16.93 4.52
C GLU A 9 -2.17 17.45 5.58
N ALA A 10 -2.95 16.56 6.21
CA ALA A 10 -3.78 16.90 7.36
C ALA A 10 -2.94 17.40 8.55
N ALA A 11 -1.81 16.76 8.84
CA ALA A 11 -0.92 17.16 9.94
C ALA A 11 -0.37 18.59 9.79
N LYS A 12 -0.23 19.11 8.56
CA LYS A 12 0.16 20.50 8.32
C LYS A 12 -0.85 21.49 8.90
N ALA A 13 -2.14 21.13 8.95
CA ALA A 13 -3.18 21.98 9.52
C ALA A 13 -3.00 22.15 11.05
N ILE A 14 -2.40 21.19 11.74
CA ILE A 14 -1.99 21.35 13.14
C ILE A 14 -0.86 22.37 13.23
N ARG A 15 0.24 22.12 12.49
CA ARG A 15 1.47 22.92 12.59
C ARG A 15 1.29 24.38 12.17
N TYR A 16 0.56 24.62 11.08
CA TYR A 16 0.43 25.95 10.47
C TYR A 16 -0.94 26.60 10.70
N GLY A 17 -1.97 25.81 10.99
CA GLY A 17 -3.33 26.29 11.25
C GLY A 17 -3.72 26.31 12.72
N GLY A 18 -2.90 25.75 13.63
CA GLY A 18 -3.20 25.69 15.06
C GLY A 18 -4.42 24.84 15.40
N LEU A 19 -4.82 23.93 14.51
CA LEU A 19 -5.98 23.07 14.73
C LEU A 19 -5.66 21.94 15.70
N ALA A 20 -6.68 21.50 16.43
CA ALA A 20 -6.60 20.30 17.23
C ALA A 20 -6.44 19.05 16.32
N PRO A 21 -5.69 18.01 16.74
CA PRO A 21 -5.41 16.83 15.92
C PRO A 21 -6.66 16.13 15.38
N GLU A 22 -7.72 16.03 16.17
CA GLU A 22 -8.99 15.43 15.77
C GLU A 22 -9.68 16.21 14.65
N VAL A 23 -9.53 17.54 14.62
CA VAL A 23 -10.08 18.39 13.55
C VAL A 23 -9.26 18.21 12.28
N ALA A 24 -7.93 18.16 12.41
CA ALA A 24 -7.05 17.89 11.28
C ALA A 24 -7.34 16.51 10.65
N LEU A 25 -7.54 15.47 11.46
CA LEU A 25 -7.88 14.14 10.94
C LEU A 25 -9.19 14.13 10.16
N ARG A 26 -10.21 14.90 10.58
CA ARG A 26 -11.48 15.05 9.86
C ARG A 26 -11.33 15.62 8.45
N PHE A 27 -10.27 16.37 8.16
CA PHE A 27 -10.02 16.93 6.82
C PHE A 27 -9.81 15.84 5.77
N VAL A 28 -9.41 14.64 6.19
CA VAL A 28 -9.13 13.50 5.32
C VAL A 28 -10.04 12.29 5.59
N THR A 29 -11.06 12.46 6.45
CA THR A 29 -12.05 11.42 6.77
C THR A 29 -13.48 11.99 6.68
N LYS A 30 -13.99 12.60 7.75
CA LYS A 30 -15.40 13.01 7.87
C LYS A 30 -15.81 14.11 6.90
N TYR A 31 -15.00 15.16 6.73
CA TYR A 31 -15.42 16.29 5.89
C TYR A 31 -15.48 15.95 4.39
N PRO A 32 -14.50 15.21 3.81
CA PRO A 32 -14.66 14.70 2.45
C PRO A 32 -15.89 13.81 2.29
N ALA A 33 -16.19 12.94 3.27
CA ALA A 33 -17.38 12.10 3.23
C ALA A 33 -18.67 12.94 3.17
N ILE A 34 -18.76 14.02 3.97
CA ILE A 34 -19.90 14.95 3.94
C ILE A 34 -19.98 15.66 2.58
N GLN A 35 -18.85 16.16 2.06
CA GLN A 35 -18.81 16.86 0.77
C GLN A 35 -19.24 15.98 -0.40
N LEU A 36 -19.00 14.67 -0.29
CA LEU A 36 -19.40 13.67 -1.28
C LEU A 36 -20.79 13.07 -1.02
N GLY A 37 -21.44 13.41 0.10
CA GLY A 37 -22.76 12.89 0.47
C GLY A 37 -22.77 11.41 0.84
N ILE A 38 -21.65 10.89 1.36
CA ILE A 38 -21.46 9.46 1.73
C ILE A 38 -21.14 9.30 3.23
N ASP A 39 -21.38 10.32 4.05
CA ASP A 39 -20.97 10.30 5.45
C ASP A 39 -21.86 9.46 6.38
N ASP A 40 -22.99 8.98 5.85
CA ASP A 40 -23.80 7.92 6.43
C ASP A 40 -23.11 6.54 6.34
N HIS A 41 -22.18 6.39 5.40
CA HIS A 41 -21.45 5.14 5.14
C HIS A 41 -20.02 5.18 5.68
N VAL A 42 -19.29 6.28 5.49
CA VAL A 42 -17.85 6.36 5.78
C VAL A 42 -17.44 7.67 6.48
N GLY A 43 -16.16 7.77 6.84
CA GLY A 43 -15.54 9.00 7.35
C GLY A 43 -15.60 9.17 8.87
N SER A 44 -16.30 8.29 9.60
CA SER A 44 -16.20 8.18 11.06
C SER A 44 -16.37 6.73 11.54
N LEU A 45 -15.90 6.44 12.75
CA LEU A 45 -16.01 5.12 13.38
C LEU A 45 -17.28 5.09 14.25
N GLU A 46 -18.40 4.70 13.64
CA GLU A 46 -19.72 4.63 14.27
C GLU A 46 -20.40 3.31 13.91
N VAL A 47 -21.26 2.81 14.79
CA VAL A 47 -22.03 1.57 14.53
C VAL A 47 -22.98 1.80 13.36
N GLY A 48 -23.04 0.83 12.44
CA GLY A 48 -23.89 0.88 11.25
C GLY A 48 -23.20 1.43 10.00
N LYS A 49 -21.95 1.91 10.12
CA LYS A 49 -21.11 2.35 8.99
C LYS A 49 -20.26 1.22 8.42
N ASP A 50 -19.72 1.46 7.24
CA ASP A 50 -18.83 0.51 6.57
C ASP A 50 -17.56 0.31 7.42
N GLY A 51 -17.03 -0.92 7.40
CA GLY A 51 -15.86 -1.34 8.17
C GLY A 51 -14.54 -0.84 7.58
N ASP A 52 -14.47 0.45 7.27
CA ASP A 52 -13.37 1.12 6.59
C ASP A 52 -12.48 1.85 7.59
N PHE A 53 -11.36 1.24 7.95
CA PHE A 53 -10.43 1.82 8.91
C PHE A 53 -9.00 1.34 8.72
N VAL A 54 -8.07 2.05 9.36
CA VAL A 54 -6.64 1.77 9.29
C VAL A 54 -6.12 1.60 10.71
N ILE A 55 -5.33 0.56 10.92
CA ILE A 55 -4.57 0.37 12.16
C ILE A 55 -3.19 0.97 11.96
N TRP A 56 -2.83 1.91 12.82
CA TRP A 56 -1.56 2.61 12.80
C TRP A 56 -0.71 2.19 13.99
N SER A 57 0.61 2.17 13.82
CA SER A 57 1.57 1.88 14.90
C SER A 57 1.65 2.97 15.98
N GLY A 58 0.93 4.08 15.80
CA GLY A 58 0.94 5.28 16.62
C GLY A 58 -0.02 6.33 16.07
N ASP A 59 0.17 7.60 16.43
CA ASP A 59 -0.68 8.69 15.95
C ASP A 59 -0.65 8.77 14.41
N PRO A 60 -1.80 8.66 13.71
CA PRO A 60 -1.88 8.71 12.24
C PRO A 60 -1.34 10.01 11.62
N LEU A 61 -1.30 11.11 12.36
CA LEU A 61 -0.80 12.41 11.90
C LEU A 61 0.70 12.61 12.15
N SER A 62 1.38 11.63 12.76
CA SER A 62 2.83 11.64 12.93
C SER A 62 3.55 11.19 11.64
N THR A 63 4.70 11.80 11.33
CA THR A 63 5.55 11.37 10.22
C THR A 63 6.33 10.08 10.51
N THR A 64 6.39 9.65 11.77
CA THR A 64 7.08 8.42 12.20
C THR A 64 6.16 7.22 12.31
N THR A 65 4.85 7.41 12.10
CA THR A 65 3.87 6.33 12.17
C THR A 65 3.85 5.53 10.87
N ARG A 66 3.48 4.25 10.97
CA ARG A 66 3.28 3.38 9.81
C ARG A 66 1.87 2.79 9.86
N CYS A 67 1.30 2.59 8.67
CA CYS A 67 0.08 1.81 8.51
C CYS A 67 0.43 0.33 8.71
N GLU A 68 -0.13 -0.29 9.74
CA GLU A 68 0.06 -1.71 10.03
C GLU A 68 -0.97 -2.56 9.30
N GLN A 69 -2.23 -2.11 9.27
CA GLN A 69 -3.31 -2.82 8.59
C GLN A 69 -4.29 -1.85 7.93
N THR A 70 -4.88 -2.27 6.81
CA THR A 70 -6.00 -1.57 6.16
C THR A 70 -7.19 -2.52 6.07
N TRP A 71 -8.34 -2.03 6.54
CA TRP A 71 -9.61 -2.72 6.54
C TRP A 71 -10.57 -1.98 5.61
N ILE A 72 -11.21 -2.72 4.71
CA ILE A 72 -12.21 -2.22 3.76
C ILE A 72 -13.39 -3.19 3.82
N ASP A 73 -14.60 -2.66 3.97
CA ASP A 73 -15.85 -3.44 4.12
C ASP A 73 -15.75 -4.52 5.22
N GLY A 74 -15.00 -4.23 6.30
CA GLY A 74 -14.78 -5.15 7.41
C GLY A 74 -13.82 -6.32 7.10
N ARG A 75 -13.13 -6.30 5.96
CA ARG A 75 -12.11 -7.30 5.60
C ARG A 75 -10.72 -6.68 5.67
N ARG A 76 -9.74 -7.43 6.19
CA ARG A 76 -8.33 -7.00 6.20
C ARG A 76 -7.74 -7.15 4.79
N TYR A 77 -7.56 -6.03 4.09
CA TYR A 77 -7.00 -5.98 2.73
C TYR A 77 -5.48 -5.84 2.71
N PHE A 78 -4.92 -5.19 3.73
CA PHE A 78 -3.49 -5.03 3.90
C PHE A 78 -3.08 -5.39 5.32
N ASP A 79 -1.95 -6.07 5.42
CA ASP A 79 -1.22 -6.30 6.66
C ASP A 79 0.28 -6.23 6.36
N LEU A 80 1.01 -5.49 7.21
CA LEU A 80 2.43 -5.21 6.98
C LEU A 80 3.31 -6.47 7.00
N GLU A 81 3.00 -7.44 7.85
CA GLU A 81 3.79 -8.68 7.97
C GLU A 81 3.53 -9.61 6.77
N ASP A 82 2.26 -9.73 6.37
CA ASP A 82 1.88 -10.53 5.21
C ASP A 82 2.44 -9.93 3.91
N ASP A 83 2.40 -8.60 3.75
CA ASP A 83 2.99 -7.90 2.60
C ASP A 83 4.51 -8.09 2.53
N ALA A 84 5.23 -8.00 3.66
CA ALA A 84 6.67 -8.24 3.70
C ALA A 84 7.01 -9.68 3.25
N ARG A 85 6.24 -10.66 3.71
CA ARG A 85 6.41 -12.07 3.32
C ARG A 85 6.15 -12.28 1.84
N LEU A 86 5.05 -11.73 1.31
CA LEU A 86 4.69 -11.84 -0.10
C LEU A 86 5.74 -11.20 -1.01
N ARG A 87 6.30 -10.05 -0.62
CA ARG A 87 7.37 -9.41 -1.37
C ARG A 87 8.63 -10.27 -1.44
N SER A 88 9.04 -10.89 -0.34
CA SER A 88 10.17 -11.83 -0.33
C SER A 88 9.91 -13.00 -1.28
N MET A 89 8.72 -13.61 -1.22
CA MET A 89 8.36 -14.73 -2.10
C MET A 89 8.36 -14.34 -3.57
N VAL A 90 7.84 -13.15 -3.91
CA VAL A 90 7.83 -12.64 -5.27
C VAL A 90 9.25 -12.36 -5.76
N GLU A 91 10.13 -11.87 -4.90
CA GLU A 91 11.53 -11.61 -5.24
C GLU A 91 12.31 -12.91 -5.51
N ASP A 92 12.13 -13.92 -4.65
CA ASP A 92 12.71 -15.25 -4.82
C ASP A 92 12.24 -15.93 -6.12
N GLU A 93 10.92 -15.89 -6.38
CA GLU A 93 10.35 -16.46 -7.60
C GLU A 93 10.82 -15.69 -8.84
N ARG A 94 10.89 -14.37 -8.77
CA ARG A 94 11.45 -13.55 -9.85
C ARG A 94 12.90 -13.93 -10.13
N ALA A 95 13.73 -14.12 -9.11
CA ALA A 95 15.13 -14.52 -9.28
C ALA A 95 15.24 -15.90 -9.94
N ARG A 96 14.39 -16.86 -9.53
CA ARG A 96 14.31 -18.19 -10.12
C ARG A 96 13.96 -18.13 -11.61
N LEU A 97 12.91 -17.39 -11.96
CA LEU A 97 12.45 -17.27 -13.36
C LEU A 97 13.50 -16.58 -14.24
N VAL A 98 14.16 -15.53 -13.74
CA VAL A 98 15.25 -14.85 -14.46
C VAL A 98 16.40 -15.82 -14.71
N SER A 99 16.81 -16.61 -13.71
CA SER A 99 17.86 -17.62 -13.87
C SER A 99 17.47 -18.69 -14.91
N ALA A 100 16.24 -19.19 -14.86
CA ALA A 100 15.74 -20.16 -15.84
C ALA A 100 15.77 -19.63 -17.28
N ILE A 101 15.36 -18.37 -17.48
CA ILE A 101 15.42 -17.69 -18.79
C ILE A 101 16.87 -17.56 -19.28
N LEU A 102 17.80 -17.19 -18.39
CA LEU A 102 19.23 -17.08 -18.74
C LEU A 102 19.84 -18.42 -19.12
N LEU A 103 19.49 -19.50 -18.42
CA LEU A 103 19.95 -20.87 -18.73
C LEU A 103 19.39 -21.36 -20.06
N ASP A 104 18.11 -21.12 -20.35
CA ASP A 104 17.50 -21.47 -21.63
C ASP A 104 18.13 -20.69 -22.79
N ALA A 105 18.41 -19.40 -22.59
CA ALA A 105 19.15 -18.59 -23.55
C ALA A 105 20.58 -19.11 -23.81
N ALA A 106 21.26 -19.61 -22.78
CA ALA A 106 22.60 -20.21 -22.93
C ALA A 106 22.55 -21.55 -23.68
N ASN A 107 21.56 -22.40 -23.37
CA ASN A 107 21.37 -23.70 -24.02
C ASN A 107 20.94 -23.58 -25.48
N SER A 108 20.14 -22.58 -25.83
CA SER A 108 19.74 -22.32 -27.22
C SER A 108 20.92 -21.81 -28.07
N GLN A 109 21.84 -21.02 -27.51
CA GLN A 109 23.06 -20.58 -28.19
C GLN A 109 24.09 -21.70 -28.42
N SER A 110 24.21 -22.66 -27.49
CA SER A 110 25.10 -23.82 -27.69
C SER A 110 24.56 -24.78 -28.74
N ALA A 111 23.24 -25.00 -28.80
CA ALA A 111 22.60 -25.82 -29.82
C ALA A 111 22.73 -25.27 -31.25
N ASP A 112 22.82 -23.95 -31.41
CA ASP A 112 22.98 -23.30 -32.73
C ASP A 112 24.44 -23.33 -33.21
N LYS A 113 25.42 -23.21 -32.30
CA LYS A 113 26.86 -23.37 -32.61
C LYS A 113 27.22 -24.78 -33.05
N ASP A 114 26.62 -25.80 -32.42
CA ASP A 114 26.93 -27.21 -32.71
C ASP A 114 26.41 -27.64 -34.10
N LYS A 115 25.32 -27.02 -34.58
CA LYS A 115 24.79 -27.23 -35.95
C LYS A 115 25.60 -26.53 -37.05
N GLY A 116 26.37 -25.50 -36.71
CA GLY A 116 27.20 -24.74 -37.66
C GLY A 116 28.59 -25.34 -37.93
N ALA A 117 29.12 -26.17 -37.03
CA ALA A 117 30.46 -26.74 -37.13
C ALA A 117 30.55 -28.04 -37.96
N GLY A 118 29.41 -28.58 -38.40
CA GLY A 118 29.31 -29.86 -39.14
C GLY A 118 29.19 -29.75 -40.67
N LYS A 119 29.53 -28.60 -41.28
CA LYS A 119 29.50 -28.40 -42.74
C LYS A 119 30.87 -28.08 -43.31
#